data_AF-A0A7X8FCF7-F1
#
_entry.id   AF-A0A7X8FCF7-F1
#
_cell.length_a   1.000
_cell.length_b   1.000
_cell.length_c   1.000
_cell.angle_alpha   90.00
_cell.angle_beta   90.00
_cell.angle_gamma   90.00
#
_symmetry.space_group_name_H-M   'P 1'
#
loop_
_entity.id
_entity.type
_entity.pdbx_description
1 polymer ?
#
loop_
_entity_poly.entity_id
_entity_poly.type
_entity_poly.pdbx_seq_one_letter_code
_entity_poly.pdbx_strand_id
1 'polypeptide(L)'
;MSKRTKVFLICIIGIFAFVLTGLLFLMGIRGEFKTYLRETYPSLSFAVEFTKIDPIYGKFYSKATCLNDYVSFPISKSFKTKQIYEDYPQYKSQIQYNLKIRGMIEGSEINSFIRSVSGGGKIPFENGNAYTQINMYLTENADAILVATKFLSIIKENNISTEKIILIYERDKHIFEMVLSSGDYDLSADELQQKIKMIK
;
A
#
# COMPACT_ATOMS: atom_id res chain seq x y z
N MET A 1 -54.05 14.39 18.92
CA MET A 1 -52.96 13.42 18.65
C MET A 1 -53.16 12.19 19.53
N SER A 2 -53.23 10.98 18.95
CA SER A 2 -53.47 9.75 19.72
C SER A 2 -52.29 9.41 20.64
N LYS A 3 -52.52 8.68 21.73
CA LYS A 3 -51.45 8.20 22.64
C LYS A 3 -50.38 7.41 21.89
N ARG A 4 -50.78 6.62 20.87
CA ARG A 4 -49.87 5.89 19.98
C ARG A 4 -48.99 6.82 19.15
N THR A 5 -49.57 7.90 18.61
CA THR A 5 -48.84 8.91 17.83
C THR A 5 -47.81 9.65 18.69
N LYS A 6 -48.13 9.95 19.96
CA LYS A 6 -47.17 10.59 20.90
C LYS A 6 -45.99 9.67 21.23
N VAL A 7 -46.24 8.39 21.53
CA VAL A 7 -45.19 7.42 21.82
C VAL A 7 -44.28 7.22 20.60
N PHE A 8 -44.86 7.08 19.41
CA PHE A 8 -44.10 6.93 18.17
C PHE A 8 -43.18 8.14 17.90
N LEU A 9 -43.68 9.37 18.11
CA LEU A 9 -42.89 10.59 17.96
C LEU A 9 -41.71 10.65 18.93
N ILE A 10 -41.92 10.27 20.20
CA ILE A 10 -40.86 10.21 21.22
C ILE A 10 -39.78 9.21 20.81
N CYS A 11 -40.15 8.04 20.31
CA CYS A 11 -39.19 7.04 19.84
C CYS A 11 -38.35 7.56 18.66
N ILE A 12 -38.97 8.23 17.68
CA ILE A 12 -38.25 8.83 16.55
C ILE A 12 -37.25 9.89 17.03
N ILE A 13 -37.70 10.79 17.91
CA ILE A 13 -36.83 11.84 18.47
C ILE A 13 -35.65 11.21 19.22
N GLY A 14 -35.90 10.16 20.01
CA GLY A 14 -34.86 9.44 20.74
C GLY A 14 -33.83 8.79 19.81
N ILE A 15 -34.27 8.11 18.75
CA ILE A 15 -33.38 7.50 17.75
C ILE A 15 -32.57 8.58 17.05
N PHE A 16 -33.21 9.68 16.65
CA PHE A 16 -32.54 10.79 15.99
C PHE A 16 -31.47 11.42 16.89
N ALA A 17 -31.79 11.68 18.16
CA ALA A 17 -30.83 12.20 19.13
C ALA A 17 -29.64 11.25 19.33
N PHE A 18 -29.87 9.94 19.37
CA PHE A 18 -28.82 8.93 19.48
C PHE A 18 -27.89 8.94 18.25
N VAL A 19 -28.46 8.92 17.04
CA VAL A 19 -27.70 8.97 15.78
C VAL A 19 -26.89 10.27 15.68
N LEU A 20 -27.50 11.41 16.02
CA LEU A 20 -26.83 12.71 16.00
C LEU A 20 -25.66 12.75 16.99
N THR A 21 -25.85 12.23 18.20
CA THR A 21 -24.80 12.16 19.22
C THR A 21 -23.63 11.29 18.75
N GLY A 22 -23.92 10.13 18.15
CA GLY A 22 -22.89 9.27 17.56
C GLY A 22 -22.13 9.96 16.44
N LEU A 23 -22.82 10.69 15.56
CA LEU A 23 -22.21 11.43 14.47
C LEU A 23 -21.32 12.58 14.96
N LEU A 24 -21.78 13.35 15.94
CA LEU A 24 -20.98 14.41 16.58
C LEU A 24 -19.73 13.84 17.25
N PHE A 25 -19.85 12.70 17.93
CA PHE A 25 -18.72 12.01 18.53
C PHE A 25 -17.68 11.59 17.48
N LEU A 26 -18.10 11.00 16.36
CA LEU A 26 -17.21 10.62 15.25
C LEU A 26 -16.58 11.84 14.56
N MET A 27 -17.30 12.96 14.46
CA MET A 27 -16.74 14.22 13.99
C MET A 27 -15.65 14.75 14.95
N GLY A 28 -15.83 14.57 16.25
CA GLY A 28 -14.80 14.85 17.26
C GLY A 28 -13.52 14.06 16.99
N ILE A 29 -13.62 12.74 16.82
CA ILE A 29 -12.45 11.89 16.50
C ILE A 29 -11.79 12.32 15.18
N ARG A 30 -12.58 12.64 14.15
CA ARG A 30 -12.05 13.19 12.89
C ARG A 30 -11.27 14.49 13.12
N GLY A 31 -11.74 15.36 14.02
CA GLY A 31 -11.04 16.58 14.43
C GLY A 31 -9.71 16.30 15.11
N GLU A 32 -9.65 15.26 15.95
CA GLU A 32 -8.40 14.80 16.56
C GLU A 32 -7.38 14.33 15.51
N PHE A 33 -7.82 13.53 14.53
CA PHE A 33 -6.95 13.10 13.41
C PHE A 33 -6.39 14.28 12.63
N LYS A 34 -7.22 15.29 12.30
CA LYS A 34 -6.76 16.51 11.63
C LYS A 34 -5.74 17.28 12.45
N THR A 35 -5.99 17.41 13.75
CA THR A 35 -5.09 18.12 14.68
C THR A 35 -3.74 17.42 14.77
N TYR A 36 -3.76 16.09 14.96
CA TYR A 36 -2.56 15.26 14.99
C TYR A 36 -1.72 15.40 13.72
N LEU A 37 -2.34 15.29 12.53
CA LEU A 37 -1.62 15.40 11.26
C LEU A 37 -1.00 16.79 11.06
N ARG A 38 -1.72 17.86 11.44
CA ARG A 38 -1.21 19.24 11.38
C ARG A 38 -0.03 19.47 12.32
N GLU A 39 -0.05 18.88 13.50
CA GLU A 39 1.05 19.00 14.48
C GLU A 39 2.26 18.16 14.08
N THR A 40 2.02 16.94 13.57
CA THR A 40 3.08 16.01 13.15
C THR A 40 3.78 16.48 11.88
N TYR A 41 3.04 17.07 10.94
CA TYR A 41 3.53 17.48 9.63
C TYR A 41 3.12 18.95 9.33
N PRO A 42 3.72 19.95 9.99
CA PRO A 42 3.26 21.34 9.95
C PRO A 42 3.38 22.01 8.57
N SER A 43 4.22 21.48 7.68
CA SER A 43 4.40 21.97 6.31
C SER A 43 3.48 21.31 5.28
N LEU A 44 2.64 20.35 5.69
CA LEU A 44 1.78 19.57 4.81
C LEU A 44 0.29 19.80 5.14
N SER A 45 -0.55 19.60 4.13
CA SER A 45 -2.01 19.70 4.28
C SER A 45 -2.67 18.34 4.07
N PHE A 46 -3.69 18.03 4.86
CA PHE A 46 -4.36 16.73 4.81
C PHE A 46 -5.88 16.87 4.76
N ALA A 47 -6.51 16.08 3.89
CA ALA A 47 -7.92 15.77 3.96
C ALA A 47 -8.11 14.47 4.76
N VAL A 48 -8.99 14.50 5.76
CA VAL A 48 -9.38 13.29 6.51
C VAL A 48 -10.83 12.98 6.16
N GLU A 49 -11.10 11.76 5.73
CA GLU A 49 -12.47 11.28 5.44
C GLU A 49 -13.31 11.17 6.71
N PHE A 50 -14.55 10.67 6.59
CA PHE A 50 -15.36 10.38 7.77
C PHE A 50 -14.74 9.24 8.59
N THR A 51 -14.80 9.38 9.92
CA THR A 51 -14.34 8.35 10.84
C THR A 51 -15.33 7.19 10.87
N LYS A 52 -14.79 5.98 10.80
CA LYS A 52 -15.50 4.71 10.90
C LYS A 52 -15.13 4.02 12.21
N ILE A 53 -15.98 3.08 12.62
CA ILE A 53 -15.83 2.29 13.83
C ILE A 53 -15.49 0.86 13.41
N ASP A 54 -14.44 0.30 14.00
CA ASP A 54 -14.12 -1.12 13.96
C ASP A 54 -14.34 -1.72 15.36
N PRO A 55 -15.49 -2.37 15.60
CA PRO A 55 -15.79 -2.94 16.91
C PRO A 55 -15.00 -4.21 17.19
N ILE A 56 -14.55 -4.94 16.17
CA ILE A 56 -13.80 -6.20 16.31
C ILE A 56 -12.42 -5.89 16.89
N TYR A 57 -11.75 -4.88 16.34
CA TYR A 57 -10.41 -4.47 16.78
C TYR A 57 -10.43 -3.32 17.79
N GLY A 58 -11.60 -2.78 18.11
CA GLY A 58 -11.76 -1.71 19.10
C GLY A 58 -11.09 -0.42 18.67
N LYS A 59 -11.29 0.02 17.42
CA LYS A 59 -10.61 1.18 16.84
C LYS A 59 -11.56 2.12 16.10
N PHE A 60 -11.29 3.41 16.19
CA PHE A 60 -11.77 4.40 15.24
C PHE A 60 -10.73 4.51 14.14
N TYR A 61 -11.16 4.53 12.88
CA TYR A 61 -10.24 4.67 11.76
C TYR A 61 -10.83 5.56 10.68
N SER A 62 -9.95 6.13 9.88
CA SER A 62 -10.32 6.86 8.68
C SER A 62 -9.23 6.69 7.63
N LYS A 63 -9.48 7.24 6.46
CA LYS A 63 -8.49 7.42 5.42
C LYS A 63 -8.12 8.90 5.37
N ALA A 64 -6.82 9.17 5.42
CA ALA A 64 -6.29 10.51 5.23
C ALA A 64 -5.59 10.58 3.87
N THR A 65 -5.62 11.75 3.25
CA THR A 65 -4.94 12.04 1.99
C THR A 65 -4.12 13.30 2.18
N CYS A 66 -2.81 13.21 1.98
CA CYS A 66 -1.94 14.37 1.88
C CYS A 66 -2.28 15.12 0.59
N LEU A 67 -2.61 16.41 0.68
CA LEU A 67 -3.02 17.22 -0.47
C LEU A 67 -1.83 17.71 -1.30
N ASN A 68 -0.62 17.63 -0.75
CA ASN A 68 0.61 18.05 -1.44
C ASN A 68 1.09 17.01 -2.45
N ASP A 69 0.98 15.71 -2.12
CA ASP A 69 1.46 14.60 -2.95
C ASP A 69 0.38 13.56 -3.27
N TYR A 70 -0.87 13.81 -2.87
CA TYR A 70 -2.04 12.97 -3.10
C TYR A 70 -1.92 11.54 -2.51
N VAL A 71 -0.93 11.30 -1.64
CA VAL A 71 -0.77 10.01 -0.98
C VAL A 71 -1.89 9.80 0.01
N SER A 72 -2.61 8.69 -0.16
CA SER A 72 -3.66 8.27 0.75
C SER A 72 -3.19 7.14 1.64
N PHE A 73 -3.47 7.25 2.94
CA PHE A 73 -2.99 6.34 3.97
C PHE A 73 -4.02 6.15 5.09
N PRO A 74 -3.99 5.00 5.80
CA PRO A 74 -4.85 4.77 6.95
C PRO A 74 -4.40 5.61 8.16
N ILE A 75 -5.37 6.07 8.94
CA ILE A 75 -5.14 6.69 10.25
C ILE A 75 -6.13 6.09 11.24
N SER A 76 -5.68 5.78 12.45
CA SER A 76 -6.53 5.12 13.44
C SER A 76 -6.18 5.50 14.88
N LYS A 77 -7.14 5.25 15.77
CA LYS A 77 -7.04 5.45 17.21
C LYS A 77 -7.81 4.35 17.91
N SER A 78 -7.22 3.71 18.92
CA SER A 78 -7.95 2.69 19.70
C SER A 78 -9.03 3.33 20.59
N PHE A 79 -10.09 2.60 20.90
CA PHE A 79 -11.10 3.02 21.89
C PHE A 79 -10.52 3.24 23.28
N LYS A 80 -9.43 2.55 23.60
CA LYS A 80 -8.83 2.53 24.93
C LYS A 80 -7.69 3.53 25.10
N THR A 81 -7.08 3.98 24.00
CA THR A 81 -5.88 4.82 24.03
C THR A 81 -6.13 6.16 23.35
N LYS A 82 -5.42 7.20 23.81
CA LYS A 82 -5.38 8.48 23.09
C LYS A 82 -4.40 8.47 21.91
N GLN A 83 -3.54 7.46 21.82
CA GLN A 83 -2.55 7.35 20.75
C GLN A 83 -3.21 7.18 19.38
N ILE A 84 -2.75 7.99 18.44
CA ILE A 84 -3.11 7.95 17.02
C ILE A 84 -1.96 7.27 16.28
N TYR A 85 -2.30 6.36 15.36
CA TYR A 85 -1.38 5.65 14.50
C TYR A 85 -1.69 5.97 13.05
N GLU A 86 -0.66 6.22 12.26
CA GLU A 86 -0.75 6.52 10.83
C GLU A 86 0.48 6.01 10.10
N ASP A 87 0.32 5.74 8.80
CA ASP A 87 1.36 5.15 7.96
C ASP A 87 1.75 6.04 6.77
N TYR A 88 1.61 7.37 6.87
CA TYR A 88 1.90 8.29 5.75
C TYR A 88 3.32 8.14 5.20
N PRO A 89 4.40 8.18 6.01
CA PRO A 89 5.75 8.04 5.49
C PRO A 89 5.96 6.72 4.75
N GLN A 90 5.38 5.63 5.27
CA GLN A 90 5.47 4.29 4.72
C GLN A 90 4.73 4.19 3.38
N TYR A 91 3.49 4.68 3.31
CA TYR A 91 2.70 4.71 2.08
C TYR A 91 3.35 5.59 1.02
N LYS A 92 3.85 6.77 1.40
CA LYS A 92 4.59 7.67 0.51
C LYS A 92 5.83 6.99 -0.04
N SER A 93 6.64 6.40 0.83
CA SER A 93 7.84 5.67 0.45
C SER A 93 7.52 4.52 -0.50
N GLN A 94 6.49 3.72 -0.20
CA GLN A 94 6.07 2.60 -1.03
C GLN A 94 5.64 3.05 -2.43
N ILE A 95 4.87 4.16 -2.52
CA ILE A 95 4.49 4.75 -3.80
C ILE A 95 5.72 5.20 -4.58
N GLN A 96 6.68 5.86 -3.94
CA GLN A 96 7.90 6.31 -4.60
C GLN A 96 8.77 5.15 -5.10
N TYR A 97 8.95 4.09 -4.31
CA TYR A 97 9.64 2.87 -4.75
C TYR A 97 8.96 2.26 -5.98
N ASN A 98 7.63 2.13 -5.94
CA ASN A 98 6.82 1.56 -7.02
C ASN A 98 6.88 2.40 -8.30
N LEU A 99 6.74 3.73 -8.19
CA LEU A 99 6.82 4.63 -9.33
C LEU A 99 8.20 4.58 -10.00
N LYS A 100 9.27 4.58 -9.20
CA LYS A 100 10.64 4.52 -9.73
C LYS A 100 10.91 3.22 -10.49
N ILE A 101 10.57 2.06 -9.91
CA ILE A 101 10.83 0.78 -10.60
C ILE A 101 9.92 0.60 -11.82
N ARG A 102 8.66 1.04 -11.75
CA ARG A 102 7.75 1.02 -12.90
C ARG A 102 8.26 1.91 -14.03
N GLY A 103 8.73 3.12 -13.73
CA GLY A 103 9.28 4.04 -14.72
C GLY A 103 10.52 3.49 -15.44
N MET A 104 11.32 2.63 -14.81
CA MET A 104 12.45 1.95 -15.45
C MET A 104 12.02 0.83 -16.41
N ILE A 105 10.86 0.22 -16.14
CA ILE A 105 10.31 -0.86 -16.97
C ILE A 105 9.47 -0.30 -18.12
N GLU A 106 8.82 0.85 -17.92
CA GLU A 106 8.04 1.52 -18.95
C GLU A 106 8.89 1.81 -20.20
N GLY A 107 8.40 1.36 -21.36
CA GLY A 107 9.12 1.46 -22.63
C GLY A 107 10.14 0.36 -22.91
N SER A 108 10.41 -0.53 -21.95
CA SER A 108 11.26 -1.71 -22.18
C SER A 108 10.52 -2.83 -22.93
N GLU A 109 11.28 -3.70 -23.59
CA GLU A 109 10.77 -4.90 -24.30
C GLU A 109 10.00 -5.85 -23.37
N ILE A 110 10.27 -5.81 -22.06
CA ILE A 110 9.65 -6.71 -21.07
C ILE A 110 8.38 -6.15 -20.44
N ASN A 111 8.03 -4.88 -20.69
CA ASN A 111 6.89 -4.23 -20.04
C ASN A 111 5.57 -4.99 -20.26
N SER A 112 5.33 -5.48 -21.47
CA SER A 112 4.12 -6.23 -21.83
C SER A 112 4.02 -7.60 -21.14
N PHE A 113 5.14 -8.13 -20.64
CA PHE A 113 5.20 -9.41 -19.92
C PHE A 113 5.05 -9.23 -18.40
N ILE A 114 4.96 -8.00 -17.92
CA ILE A 114 4.88 -7.69 -16.48
C ILE A 114 3.47 -7.23 -16.15
N ARG A 115 2.73 -8.09 -15.45
CA ARG A 115 1.39 -7.76 -14.94
C ARG A 115 1.45 -6.73 -13.82
N SER A 116 2.42 -6.86 -12.91
CA SER A 116 2.65 -5.88 -11.86
C SER A 116 4.07 -5.92 -11.35
N VAL A 117 4.55 -4.78 -10.86
CA VAL A 117 5.85 -4.63 -10.21
C VAL A 117 5.67 -3.76 -8.98
N SER A 118 6.32 -4.12 -7.89
CA SER A 118 6.37 -3.34 -6.66
C SER A 118 7.75 -3.42 -6.03
N GLY A 119 8.18 -2.36 -5.35
CA GLY A 119 9.44 -2.31 -4.64
C GLY A 119 9.22 -1.88 -3.20
N GLY A 120 10.06 -2.33 -2.28
CA GLY A 120 10.00 -1.96 -0.87
C GLY A 120 11.40 -1.86 -0.27
N GLY A 121 11.51 -1.04 0.76
CA GLY A 121 12.75 -0.82 1.52
C GLY A 121 12.46 -0.70 3.01
N LYS A 122 13.43 -1.07 3.84
CA LYS A 122 13.37 -0.90 5.32
C LYS A 122 13.40 0.58 5.73
N ILE A 123 14.00 1.44 4.92
CA ILE A 123 14.17 2.87 5.18
C ILE A 123 13.21 3.63 4.26
N PRO A 124 12.61 4.75 4.73
CA PRO A 124 11.86 5.66 3.87
C PRO A 124 12.66 6.02 2.61
N PHE A 125 11.95 6.17 1.50
CA PHE A 125 12.55 6.43 0.20
C PHE A 125 13.21 7.82 0.17
N GLU A 126 14.54 7.84 0.13
CA GLU A 126 15.35 9.06 0.01
C GLU A 126 15.96 9.19 -1.38
N ASN A 127 15.14 9.13 -2.44
CA ASN A 127 15.59 9.12 -3.84
C ASN A 127 16.63 8.02 -4.21
N GLY A 128 16.94 7.14 -3.26
CA GLY A 128 18.04 6.19 -3.35
C GLY A 128 17.77 5.06 -4.33
N ASN A 129 18.83 4.34 -4.64
CA ASN A 129 18.82 3.19 -5.52
C ASN A 129 18.77 1.85 -4.75
N ALA A 130 18.59 1.90 -3.42
CA ALA A 130 18.59 0.72 -2.57
C ALA A 130 17.17 0.22 -2.33
N TYR A 131 16.93 -1.05 -2.62
CA TYR A 131 15.69 -1.76 -2.35
C TYR A 131 15.99 -2.92 -1.39
N THR A 132 15.07 -3.20 -0.48
CA THR A 132 15.09 -4.47 0.27
C THR A 132 14.51 -5.57 -0.60
N GLN A 133 13.43 -5.29 -1.32
CA GLN A 133 12.78 -6.29 -2.16
C GLN A 133 12.11 -5.65 -3.35
N ILE A 134 12.17 -6.33 -4.49
CA ILE A 134 11.36 -6.06 -5.67
C ILE A 134 10.52 -7.30 -5.96
N ASN A 135 9.22 -7.12 -6.15
CA ASN A 135 8.30 -8.18 -6.54
C ASN A 135 7.75 -7.90 -7.92
N MET A 136 7.73 -8.93 -8.75
CA MET A 136 7.24 -8.86 -10.11
C MET A 136 6.33 -10.04 -10.39
N TYR A 137 5.13 -9.74 -10.89
CA TYR A 137 4.19 -10.76 -11.37
C TYR A 137 4.17 -10.71 -12.89
N LEU A 138 4.46 -11.84 -13.53
CA LEU A 138 4.49 -11.94 -14.98
C LEU A 138 3.12 -12.31 -15.54
N THR A 139 2.93 -12.06 -16.83
CA THR A 139 1.78 -12.57 -17.58
C THR A 139 1.97 -14.06 -17.88
N GLU A 140 0.87 -14.78 -18.16
CA GLU A 140 0.88 -16.24 -18.40
C GLU A 140 1.78 -16.64 -19.59
N ASN A 141 1.90 -15.76 -20.58
CA ASN A 141 2.70 -15.98 -21.79
C ASN A 141 4.15 -15.50 -21.66
N ALA A 142 4.57 -15.02 -20.49
CA ALA A 142 5.91 -14.51 -20.28
C ALA A 142 6.95 -15.64 -20.31
N ASP A 143 8.07 -15.38 -20.99
CA ASP A 143 9.30 -16.14 -20.78
C ASP A 143 10.01 -15.58 -19.55
N ALA A 144 9.96 -16.33 -18.44
CA ALA A 144 10.53 -15.91 -17.17
C ALA A 144 12.04 -15.70 -17.23
N ILE A 145 12.77 -16.45 -18.06
CA ILE A 145 14.24 -16.33 -18.19
C ILE A 145 14.59 -15.07 -18.96
N LEU A 146 13.90 -14.82 -20.08
CA LEU A 146 14.06 -13.59 -20.86
C LEU A 146 13.77 -12.37 -19.99
N VAL A 147 12.64 -12.38 -19.25
CA VAL A 147 12.24 -11.27 -18.38
C VAL A 147 13.27 -11.08 -17.26
N ALA A 148 13.70 -12.14 -16.58
CA ALA A 148 14.72 -12.07 -15.55
C ALA A 148 16.02 -11.44 -16.05
N THR A 149 16.52 -11.92 -17.19
CA THR A 149 17.78 -11.44 -17.79
C THR A 149 17.71 -9.95 -18.12
N LYS A 150 16.64 -9.54 -18.81
CA LYS A 150 16.45 -8.14 -19.20
C LYS A 150 16.21 -7.25 -17.99
N PHE A 151 15.45 -7.72 -17.02
CA PHE A 151 15.20 -6.97 -15.79
C PHE A 151 16.48 -6.76 -14.98
N LEU A 152 17.32 -7.79 -14.83
CA LEU A 152 18.64 -7.70 -14.21
C LEU A 152 19.53 -6.67 -14.92
N SER A 153 19.51 -6.61 -16.25
CA SER A 153 20.20 -5.57 -17.03
C SER A 153 19.69 -4.17 -16.70
N ILE A 154 18.37 -3.97 -16.73
CA ILE A 154 17.74 -2.67 -16.44
C ILE A 154 18.14 -2.16 -15.06
N ILE A 155 18.06 -3.01 -14.04
CA ILE A 155 18.40 -2.59 -12.67
C ILE A 155 19.91 -2.34 -12.51
N LYS A 156 20.78 -3.09 -13.21
CA LYS A 156 22.23 -2.85 -13.24
C LYS A 156 22.55 -1.50 -13.89
N GLU A 157 21.96 -1.21 -15.05
CA GLU A 157 22.12 0.06 -15.78
C GLU A 157 21.64 1.27 -14.96
N ASN A 158 20.58 1.10 -14.18
CA ASN A 158 20.04 2.14 -13.29
C ASN A 158 20.75 2.20 -11.92
N ASN A 159 21.84 1.43 -11.72
CA ASN A 159 22.59 1.34 -10.47
C ASN A 159 21.73 0.98 -9.25
N ILE A 160 20.72 0.11 -9.44
CA ILE A 160 19.78 -0.31 -8.40
C ILE A 160 20.36 -1.50 -7.62
N SER A 161 20.56 -1.30 -6.32
CA SER A 161 20.95 -2.35 -5.39
C SER A 161 19.71 -2.93 -4.73
N THR A 162 19.56 -4.26 -4.74
CA THR A 162 18.43 -4.95 -4.10
C THR A 162 18.87 -6.23 -3.41
N GLU A 163 18.40 -6.44 -2.18
CA GLU A 163 18.65 -7.70 -1.44
C GLU A 163 17.91 -8.87 -2.11
N LYS A 164 16.70 -8.62 -2.64
CA LYS A 164 15.84 -9.66 -3.21
C LYS A 164 15.03 -9.16 -4.39
N ILE A 165 14.90 -10.00 -5.41
CA ILE A 165 13.97 -9.85 -6.53
C ILE A 165 13.17 -11.13 -6.60
N ILE A 166 11.85 -11.03 -6.61
CA ILE A 166 10.96 -12.19 -6.68
C ILE A 166 10.13 -12.06 -7.95
N LEU A 167 10.32 -12.98 -8.88
CA LEU A 167 9.50 -13.11 -10.08
C LEU A 167 8.52 -14.26 -9.85
N ILE A 168 7.23 -13.98 -10.00
CA ILE A 168 6.15 -14.94 -9.84
C ILE A 168 5.36 -15.02 -11.14
N TYR A 169 5.06 -16.24 -11.60
CA TYR A 169 4.24 -16.47 -12.77
C TYR A 169 3.44 -17.76 -12.65
N GLU A 170 2.36 -17.85 -13.42
CA GLU A 170 1.51 -19.04 -13.50
C GLU A 170 1.68 -19.69 -14.88
N ARG A 171 1.84 -21.02 -14.91
CA ARG A 171 1.87 -21.81 -16.14
C ARG A 171 1.24 -23.16 -15.87
N ASP A 172 0.35 -23.60 -16.76
CA ASP A 172 -0.35 -24.88 -16.65
C ASP A 172 -1.04 -25.09 -15.27
N LYS A 173 -1.62 -24.02 -14.72
CA LYS A 173 -2.26 -23.97 -13.38
C LYS A 173 -1.32 -24.17 -12.18
N HIS A 174 -0.01 -24.11 -12.40
CA HIS A 174 0.99 -24.15 -11.34
C HIS A 174 1.64 -22.78 -11.19
N ILE A 175 2.00 -22.44 -9.96
CA ILE A 175 2.67 -21.17 -9.63
C ILE A 175 4.15 -21.44 -9.48
N PHE A 176 4.94 -20.65 -10.20
CA PHE A 176 6.39 -20.68 -10.18
C PHE A 176 6.95 -19.40 -9.58
N GLU A 177 8.06 -19.54 -8.87
CA GLU A 177 8.83 -18.44 -8.28
C GLU A 177 10.29 -18.54 -8.73
N MET A 178 10.88 -17.41 -9.07
CA MET A 178 12.32 -17.24 -9.22
C MET A 178 12.80 -16.14 -8.27
N VAL A 179 13.75 -16.48 -7.41
CA VAL A 179 14.34 -15.54 -6.44
C VAL A 179 15.75 -15.17 -6.88
N LEU A 180 15.97 -13.87 -7.09
CA LEU A 180 17.23 -13.28 -7.52
C LEU A 180 17.67 -12.16 -6.56
N SER A 181 18.83 -11.59 -6.80
CA SER A 181 19.42 -10.46 -6.07
C SER A 181 20.32 -9.63 -6.98
N SER A 182 20.83 -8.50 -6.50
CA SER A 182 21.87 -7.75 -7.22
C SER A 182 23.17 -8.53 -7.46
N GLY A 183 23.39 -9.66 -6.78
CA GLY A 183 24.55 -10.52 -7.06
C GLY A 183 24.38 -11.42 -8.29
N ASP A 184 23.17 -11.48 -8.86
CA ASP A 184 22.82 -12.44 -9.91
C ASP A 184 22.88 -11.87 -11.33
N TYR A 185 23.50 -10.68 -11.52
CA TYR A 185 23.50 -9.98 -12.82
C TYR A 185 24.15 -10.74 -13.97
N ASP A 186 25.12 -11.61 -13.67
CA ASP A 186 25.94 -12.28 -14.68
C ASP A 186 25.60 -13.78 -14.79
N LEU A 187 24.46 -14.21 -14.23
CA LEU A 187 23.98 -15.59 -14.37
C LEU A 187 23.58 -15.89 -15.82
N SER A 188 23.97 -17.07 -16.29
CA SER A 188 23.51 -17.65 -17.56
C SER A 188 22.04 -18.08 -17.50
N ALA A 189 21.44 -18.31 -18.67
CA ALA A 189 20.06 -18.81 -18.77
C ALA A 189 19.86 -20.15 -18.03
N ASP A 190 20.84 -21.05 -18.09
CA ASP A 190 20.77 -22.35 -17.40
C ASP A 190 20.83 -22.18 -15.88
N GLU A 191 21.64 -21.24 -15.37
CA GLU A 191 21.70 -20.92 -13.94
C GLU A 191 20.41 -20.24 -13.46
N LEU A 192 19.82 -19.36 -14.26
CA LEU A 192 18.51 -18.77 -13.97
C LEU A 192 17.41 -19.84 -13.94
N GLN A 193 17.45 -20.81 -14.86
CA GLN A 193 16.49 -21.91 -14.92
C GLN A 193 16.53 -22.77 -13.66
N GLN A 194 17.71 -23.00 -13.08
CA GLN A 194 17.88 -23.75 -11.83
C GLN A 194 17.31 -23.02 -10.61
N LYS A 195 17.11 -21.70 -10.68
CA LYS A 195 16.51 -20.91 -9.59
C LYS A 195 14.98 -20.93 -9.59
N ILE A 196 14.35 -21.47 -10.64
CA ILE A 196 12.89 -21.59 -10.73
C ILE A 196 12.40 -22.71 -9.82
N LYS A 197 11.41 -22.39 -8.97
CA LYS A 197 10.76 -23.34 -8.08
C LYS A 197 9.25 -23.31 -8.29
N MET A 198 8.63 -24.47 -8.43
CA MET A 198 7.18 -24.60 -8.30
C MET A 198 6.82 -24.46 -6.82
N ILE A 199 5.89 -23.55 -6.51
CA ILE A 199 5.48 -23.24 -5.13
C ILE A 199 4.03 -23.64 -4.85
N LYS A 200 3.23 -23.92 -5.89
CA LYS A 200 1.87 -24.44 -5.75
C LYS A 200 1.40 -25.11 -7.04
#